data_AF-A0A0W8D694-F1
#
_entry.id   AF-A0A0W8D694-F1
#
_cell.length_a   1.000
_cell.length_b   1.000
_cell.length_c   1.000
_cell.angle_alpha   90.00
_cell.angle_beta   90.00
_cell.angle_gamma   90.00
#
_symmetry.space_group_name_H-M   'P 1'
#
loop_
_entity.id
_entity.type
_entity.pdbx_description
1 polymer ?
#
loop_
_entity_poly.entity_id
_entity_poly.type
_entity_poly.pdbx_seq_one_letter_code
_entity_poly.pdbx_strand_id
1 'polypeptide(L)'
;MQRLTSILLLWVACCTAGAASTVGNDVSALHHDGELLEELRVLYPEPNVLYKSPIVFRFQIVTPDFSALMAAYTGLRWLCLQLDDTWRRCIPIESGALMIESIEAGNHTARLVMFDSATPETGKELLQSYEVAFTVLSDEDFAASLKQQRLDDLALYGPEIRETENMNIVEWFRLQNSEGGSKTANYVTHEVDPATGDTAAKLPNSSPTNPPLLVIGVKTRVIAGFLFRQAIRQTWASKDNLPSNVRVLFAACRIPVDASEEVRQAIAHEQKVYGSDLLTDVLDCEDSYASLPQKVKEFLYFVGTDHVLRRAGYVMIADEDVYVRADVFAEQLAALGPLTDLYAGHVKEGNAFLPERDPQRRYYLPESVYPLDEFPPFAWVHTTSCRWMW
;
A
#
# COMPACT_ATOMS: atom_id res chain seq x y z
N MET A 1 44.49 13.25 -10.51
CA MET A 1 45.10 13.59 -9.21
C MET A 1 44.24 12.99 -8.11
N GLN A 2 44.69 11.83 -7.60
CA GLN A 2 44.12 11.11 -6.48
C GLN A 2 44.26 11.93 -5.18
N ARG A 3 43.32 11.79 -4.24
CA ARG A 3 43.62 11.38 -2.86
C ARG A 3 42.43 10.62 -2.25
N LEU A 4 42.56 9.29 -2.24
CA LEU A 4 41.99 8.43 -1.21
C LEU A 4 42.66 8.76 0.13
N THR A 5 41.89 8.70 1.22
CA THR A 5 42.43 8.45 2.55
C THR A 5 41.56 7.41 3.23
N SER A 6 42.08 6.18 3.26
CA SER A 6 41.69 5.10 4.16
C SER A 6 42.75 5.00 5.24
N ILE A 7 42.38 5.02 6.53
CA ILE A 7 43.21 4.53 7.66
C ILE A 7 42.22 3.96 8.69
N LEU A 8 42.01 2.65 8.72
CA LEU A 8 42.72 1.59 9.47
C LEU A 8 42.29 1.49 10.95
N LEU A 9 41.54 0.41 11.23
CA LEU A 9 41.31 -0.18 12.54
C LEU A 9 42.63 -0.55 13.22
N LEU A 10 42.72 -0.29 14.53
CA LEU A 10 43.68 -0.95 15.42
C LEU A 10 42.98 -1.28 16.75
N TRP A 11 42.66 -2.56 16.89
CA TRP A 11 42.43 -3.22 18.16
C TRP A 11 43.74 -3.27 18.95
N VAL A 12 43.73 -2.78 20.19
CA VAL A 12 44.69 -3.20 21.21
C VAL A 12 43.92 -3.42 22.51
N ALA A 13 43.80 -4.68 22.88
CA ALA A 13 43.49 -5.10 24.25
C ALA A 13 44.73 -4.86 25.11
N CYS A 14 44.59 -4.13 26.22
CA CYS A 14 45.55 -4.20 27.31
C CYS A 14 44.82 -4.05 28.65
N CYS A 15 44.75 -5.16 29.38
CA CYS A 15 44.40 -5.19 30.78
C CYS A 15 45.48 -4.46 31.59
N THR A 16 45.11 -3.46 32.38
CA THR A 16 45.75 -3.19 33.68
C THR A 16 44.72 -2.65 34.66
N ALA A 17 44.78 -3.19 35.88
CA ALA A 17 43.92 -2.85 36.99
C ALA A 17 44.45 -1.65 37.76
N GLY A 18 43.53 -0.85 38.31
CA GLY A 18 43.73 -0.10 39.55
C GLY A 18 44.02 1.39 39.43
N ALA A 19 42.98 2.21 39.58
CA ALA A 19 42.95 3.31 40.54
C ALA A 19 41.53 3.88 40.62
N ALA A 20 40.88 3.69 41.76
CA ALA A 20 39.64 4.37 42.10
C ALA A 20 39.91 5.87 42.21
N SER A 21 39.17 6.68 41.44
CA SER A 21 38.95 8.08 41.75
C SER A 21 37.47 8.38 41.64
N THR A 22 36.89 8.70 42.79
CA THR A 22 35.52 9.17 42.97
C THR A 22 35.41 10.56 42.34
N VAL A 23 34.74 10.66 41.19
CA VAL A 23 34.25 11.93 40.66
C VAL A 23 32.77 11.96 40.92
N GLY A 24 32.34 12.98 41.64
CA GLY A 24 30.97 13.15 42.12
C GLY A 24 29.96 13.16 40.97
N ASN A 25 28.82 12.53 41.23
CA ASN A 25 27.58 12.73 40.50
C ASN A 25 27.26 14.23 40.48
N ASP A 26 27.42 14.84 39.32
CA ASP A 26 26.64 16.02 38.96
C ASP A 26 25.88 15.69 37.66
N VAL A 27 24.91 14.78 37.81
CA VAL A 27 23.88 14.51 36.80
C VAL A 27 22.79 15.54 37.00
N SER A 28 23.10 16.79 36.64
CA SER A 28 22.14 17.90 36.63
C SER A 28 22.42 18.79 35.43
N ALA A 29 22.45 18.17 34.24
CA ALA A 29 22.56 18.90 32.98
C ALA A 29 21.96 18.13 31.79
N LEU A 30 20.78 17.54 31.96
CA LEU A 30 19.90 17.10 30.85
C LEU A 30 18.43 17.23 31.28
N HIS A 31 18.05 18.40 31.81
CA HIS A 31 16.64 18.81 31.85
C HIS A 31 16.38 19.73 30.66
N HIS A 32 15.98 19.11 29.55
CA HIS A 32 15.09 19.72 28.58
C HIS A 32 13.85 18.81 28.51
N ASP A 33 13.11 18.77 29.63
CA ASP A 33 11.73 18.28 29.66
C ASP A 33 10.84 19.33 28.98
N GLY A 34 11.03 19.53 27.68
CA GLY A 34 9.92 19.92 26.81
C GLY A 34 9.25 18.60 26.41
N GLU A 35 7.98 18.42 26.78
CA GLU A 35 7.20 17.22 26.46
C GLU A 35 7.37 16.86 24.97
N LEU A 36 8.22 15.86 24.68
CA LEU A 36 8.40 15.31 23.33
C LEU A 36 7.10 14.70 22.79
N LEU A 37 6.09 14.55 23.63
CA LEU A 37 4.76 14.06 23.33
C LEU A 37 3.73 15.17 23.50
N GLU A 38 3.04 15.51 22.43
CA GLU A 38 1.95 16.48 22.48
C GLU A 38 0.59 15.79 22.66
N GLU A 39 0.39 14.65 21.99
CA GLU A 39 -0.91 13.98 21.99
C GLU A 39 -0.82 12.49 21.64
N LEU A 40 -1.77 11.72 22.17
CA LEU A 40 -1.99 10.33 21.84
C LEU A 40 -3.44 10.14 21.39
N ARG A 41 -3.63 9.58 20.19
CA ARG A 41 -4.97 9.36 19.60
C ARG A 41 -5.18 7.92 19.21
N VAL A 42 -6.37 7.39 19.45
CA VAL A 42 -6.85 6.16 18.81
C VAL A 42 -7.41 6.53 17.44
N LEU A 43 -6.85 5.96 16.38
CA LEU A 43 -7.32 6.14 15.00
C LEU A 43 -8.28 5.03 14.57
N TYR A 44 -8.14 3.85 15.16
CA TYR A 44 -9.03 2.72 14.92
C TYR A 44 -9.12 1.87 16.19
N PRO A 45 -10.32 1.43 16.62
CA PRO A 45 -11.63 1.67 16.00
C PRO A 45 -12.07 3.14 16.05
N GLU A 46 -12.76 3.60 15.02
CA GLU A 46 -13.52 4.86 14.99
C GLU A 46 -14.83 4.76 15.79
N PRO A 47 -15.29 5.87 16.40
CA PRO A 47 -16.49 5.88 17.22
C PRO A 47 -17.76 5.57 16.44
N ASN A 48 -18.67 4.80 17.04
CA ASN A 48 -20.00 4.45 16.50
C ASN A 48 -20.00 3.68 15.16
N VAL A 49 -18.90 3.03 14.81
CA VAL A 49 -18.80 2.15 13.65
C VAL A 49 -18.95 0.68 14.10
N LEU A 50 -19.51 -0.14 13.19
CA LEU A 50 -19.73 -1.57 13.41
C LEU A 50 -18.52 -2.37 12.92
N TYR A 51 -17.95 -3.19 13.79
CA TYR A 51 -16.74 -3.95 13.52
C TYR A 51 -16.96 -5.46 13.59
N LYS A 52 -16.03 -6.19 12.97
CA LYS A 52 -15.85 -7.62 13.14
C LYS A 52 -14.54 -7.89 13.91
N SER A 53 -14.58 -8.84 14.84
CA SER A 53 -13.42 -9.34 15.56
C SER A 53 -12.54 -10.27 14.66
N PRO A 54 -11.21 -10.28 14.78
CA PRO A 54 -10.38 -9.49 15.69
C PRO A 54 -10.14 -8.05 15.20
N ILE A 55 -9.93 -7.13 16.15
CA ILE A 55 -9.73 -5.70 15.89
C ILE A 55 -8.25 -5.35 16.03
N VAL A 56 -7.73 -4.62 15.03
CA VAL A 56 -6.38 -4.05 15.04
C VAL A 56 -6.45 -2.62 15.54
N PHE A 57 -6.00 -2.34 16.76
CA PHE A 57 -5.96 -0.97 17.28
C PHE A 57 -4.86 -0.17 16.61
N ARG A 58 -5.24 0.99 16.07
CA ARG A 58 -4.33 1.95 15.46
C ARG A 58 -4.32 3.23 16.25
N PHE A 59 -3.17 3.86 16.28
CA PHE A 59 -2.96 5.06 17.05
C PHE A 59 -1.99 6.00 16.38
N GLN A 60 -2.08 7.25 16.80
CA GLN A 60 -1.20 8.33 16.39
C GLN A 60 -0.55 8.92 17.64
N ILE A 61 0.76 9.09 17.56
CA ILE A 61 1.53 9.85 18.53
C ILE A 61 1.89 11.18 17.86
N VAL A 62 1.44 12.29 18.44
CA VAL A 62 1.76 13.63 17.95
C VAL A 62 2.98 14.13 18.71
N THR A 63 4.01 14.53 17.96
CA THR A 63 5.29 14.97 18.49
C THR A 63 5.90 16.02 17.56
N PRO A 64 6.59 17.04 18.11
CA PRO A 64 7.30 18.03 17.31
C PRO A 64 8.58 17.45 16.66
N ASP A 65 9.14 16.38 17.24
CA ASP A 65 10.36 15.72 16.74
C ASP A 65 10.28 14.20 16.97
N PHE A 66 9.88 13.50 15.91
CA PHE A 66 9.79 12.04 15.91
C PHE A 66 11.13 11.35 16.15
N SER A 67 12.24 11.91 15.66
CA SER A 67 13.57 11.29 15.83
C SER A 67 14.01 11.37 17.30
N ALA A 68 13.79 12.52 17.94
CA ALA A 68 14.08 12.68 19.36
C ALA A 68 13.21 11.78 20.24
N LEU A 69 11.92 11.66 19.89
CA LEU A 69 11.00 10.76 20.58
C LEU A 69 11.47 9.31 20.51
N MET A 70 11.77 8.78 19.31
CA MET A 70 12.22 7.39 19.18
C MET A 70 13.53 7.15 19.94
N ALA A 71 14.49 8.09 19.89
CA ALA A 71 15.74 7.97 20.63
C ALA A 71 15.54 7.90 22.16
N ALA A 72 14.54 8.60 22.69
CA ALA A 72 14.27 8.65 24.12
C ALA A 72 13.28 7.56 24.62
N TYR A 73 12.40 7.05 23.75
CA TYR A 73 11.24 6.24 24.16
C TYR A 73 11.36 4.77 23.77
N THR A 74 12.15 4.44 22.74
CA THR A 74 12.28 3.06 22.26
C THR A 74 12.84 2.12 23.32
N GLY A 75 12.10 1.05 23.61
CA GLY A 75 12.44 0.06 24.65
C GLY A 75 12.27 0.53 26.09
N LEU A 76 11.91 1.80 26.31
CA LEU A 76 11.81 2.41 27.65
C LEU A 76 10.37 2.82 28.01
N ARG A 77 9.47 2.83 27.03
CA ARG A 77 8.08 3.26 27.17
C ARG A 77 7.13 2.24 26.57
N TRP A 78 5.98 2.12 27.21
CA TRP A 78 4.99 1.10 26.91
C TRP A 78 3.65 1.75 26.62
N LEU A 79 3.04 1.37 25.52
CA LEU A 79 1.69 1.76 25.15
C LEU A 79 0.73 0.63 25.48
N CYS A 80 -0.17 0.89 26.41
CA CYS A 80 -1.10 -0.09 26.95
C CYS A 80 -2.53 0.19 26.51
N LEU A 81 -3.22 -0.85 26.08
CA LEU A 81 -4.64 -0.83 25.75
C LEU A 81 -5.48 -1.16 26.98
N GLN A 82 -6.39 -0.26 27.32
CA GLN A 82 -7.49 -0.52 28.23
C GLN A 82 -8.76 -0.76 27.40
N LEU A 83 -9.43 -1.88 27.63
CA LEU A 83 -10.69 -2.28 26.99
C LEU A 83 -11.72 -2.55 28.10
N ASP A 84 -12.83 -1.83 28.09
CA ASP A 84 -13.90 -1.92 29.11
C ASP A 84 -13.34 -1.86 30.54
N ASP A 85 -12.54 -0.82 30.80
CA ASP A 85 -11.82 -0.59 32.07
C ASP A 85 -10.77 -1.66 32.45
N THR A 86 -10.54 -2.67 31.61
CA THR A 86 -9.56 -3.74 31.85
C THR A 86 -8.30 -3.59 31.01
N TRP A 87 -7.13 -3.74 31.63
CA TRP A 87 -5.87 -3.75 30.90
C TRP A 87 -5.72 -5.02 30.06
N ARG A 88 -5.36 -4.84 28.79
CA ARG A 88 -5.21 -5.92 27.82
C ARG A 88 -3.75 -6.14 27.49
N ARG A 89 -3.26 -5.43 26.49
CA ARG A 89 -1.94 -5.60 25.91
C ARG A 89 -1.15 -4.32 26.09
N CYS A 90 0.10 -4.46 26.51
CA CYS A 90 1.10 -3.40 26.46
C CYS A 90 2.14 -3.75 25.41
N ILE A 91 2.44 -2.82 24.51
CA ILE A 91 3.51 -2.95 23.52
C ILE A 91 4.57 -1.88 23.77
N PRO A 92 5.86 -2.17 23.56
CA PRO A 92 6.88 -1.13 23.57
C PRO A 92 6.71 -0.19 22.37
N ILE A 93 7.22 1.04 22.48
CA ILE A 93 7.26 2.00 21.37
C ILE A 93 8.42 1.63 20.44
N GLU A 94 8.14 0.74 19.50
CA GLU A 94 9.07 0.30 18.46
C GLU A 94 8.35 0.20 17.11
N SER A 95 9.13 0.23 16.02
CA SER A 95 8.58 0.07 14.67
C SER A 95 7.93 -1.31 14.52
N GLY A 96 6.72 -1.37 13.95
CA GLY A 96 6.08 -2.64 13.53
C GLY A 96 5.17 -3.32 14.56
N ALA A 97 5.14 -2.88 15.82
CA ALA A 97 4.27 -3.48 16.83
C ALA A 97 2.78 -3.22 16.53
N LEU A 98 2.00 -4.30 16.40
CA LEU A 98 0.55 -4.25 16.20
C LEU A 98 -0.20 -4.65 17.48
N MET A 99 -1.20 -3.87 17.86
CA MET A 99 -2.15 -4.25 18.91
C MET A 99 -3.37 -4.90 18.27
N ILE A 100 -3.49 -6.22 18.41
CA ILE A 100 -4.62 -6.99 17.87
C ILE A 100 -5.31 -7.70 19.02
N GLU A 101 -6.62 -7.49 19.16
CA GLU A 101 -7.43 -8.12 20.20
C GLU A 101 -8.63 -8.83 19.60
N SER A 102 -8.89 -10.05 20.09
CA SER A 102 -10.14 -10.74 19.90
C SER A 102 -11.14 -10.26 20.94
N ILE A 103 -12.16 -9.54 20.48
CA ILE A 103 -13.20 -8.93 21.30
C ILE A 103 -14.52 -9.67 21.03
N GLU A 104 -15.31 -9.90 22.08
CA GLU A 104 -16.63 -10.52 21.97
C GLU A 104 -17.63 -9.55 21.30
N ALA A 105 -18.80 -10.06 20.90
CA ALA A 105 -19.83 -9.19 20.34
C ALA A 105 -20.46 -8.34 21.43
N GLY A 106 -20.66 -7.05 21.16
CA GLY A 106 -21.17 -6.10 22.15
C GLY A 106 -20.72 -4.67 21.89
N ASN A 107 -21.12 -3.78 22.81
CA ASN A 107 -20.61 -2.41 22.86
C ASN A 107 -19.40 -2.37 23.77
N HIS A 108 -18.33 -1.74 23.30
CA HIS A 108 -17.05 -1.69 23.98
C HIS A 108 -16.52 -0.27 24.01
N THR A 109 -15.66 -0.02 25.00
CA THR A 109 -14.89 1.22 25.12
C THR A 109 -13.42 0.90 25.15
N ALA A 110 -12.61 1.70 24.46
CA ALA A 110 -11.17 1.55 24.48
C ALA A 110 -10.46 2.90 24.65
N ARG A 111 -9.33 2.86 25.35
CA ARG A 111 -8.37 3.96 25.40
C ARG A 111 -6.94 3.42 25.42
N LEU A 112 -6.02 4.24 24.95
CA LEU A 112 -4.60 3.97 25.01
C LEU A 112 -3.95 4.85 26.07
N VAL A 113 -3.08 4.24 26.86
CA VAL A 113 -2.35 4.91 27.92
C VAL A 113 -0.89 4.54 27.83
N MET A 114 -0.03 5.55 27.90
CA MET A 114 1.41 5.40 27.84
C MET A 114 2.01 5.39 29.25
N PHE A 115 2.84 4.39 29.51
CA PHE A 115 3.52 4.17 30.79
C PHE A 115 5.03 4.10 30.61
N ASP A 116 5.75 4.31 31.70
CA ASP A 116 7.19 4.04 31.81
C ASP A 116 7.52 2.56 32.09
N SER A 117 6.52 1.72 32.32
CA SER A 117 6.65 0.28 32.59
C SER A 117 5.61 -0.52 31.81
N ALA A 118 5.91 -1.79 31.54
CA ALA A 118 4.98 -2.74 30.91
C ALA A 118 3.78 -3.13 31.80
N THR A 119 3.80 -2.76 33.08
CA THR A 119 2.80 -3.10 34.08
C THR A 119 2.03 -1.84 34.48
N PRO A 120 0.81 -1.61 33.94
CA PRO A 120 0.03 -0.40 34.18
C PRO A 120 -0.26 -0.11 35.65
N GLU A 121 -0.35 -1.14 36.49
CA GLU A 121 -0.69 -0.99 37.92
C GLU A 121 0.44 -0.38 38.76
N THR A 122 1.68 -0.48 38.27
CA THR A 122 2.87 -0.01 38.99
C THR A 122 3.65 1.05 38.23
N GLY A 123 3.41 1.18 36.92
CA GLY A 123 4.02 2.19 36.07
C GLY A 123 3.45 3.58 36.31
N LYS A 124 4.26 4.61 36.05
CA LYS A 124 3.81 5.99 36.01
C LYS A 124 3.13 6.26 34.67
N GLU A 125 1.87 6.69 34.72
CA GLU A 125 1.16 7.21 33.54
C GLU A 125 1.85 8.49 33.04
N LEU A 126 2.08 8.54 31.74
CA LEU A 126 2.72 9.67 31.05
C LEU A 126 1.72 10.46 30.23
N LEU A 127 0.86 9.76 29.47
CA LEU A 127 -0.12 10.36 28.58
C LEU A 127 -1.24 9.35 28.28
N GLN A 128 -2.47 9.81 28.12
CA GLN A 128 -3.60 8.98 27.71
C GLN A 128 -4.39 9.60 26.56
N SER A 129 -5.01 8.75 25.75
CA SER A 129 -5.96 9.16 24.72
C SER A 129 -7.34 9.43 25.31
N TYR A 130 -8.20 10.07 24.51
CA TYR A 130 -9.65 9.99 24.73
C TYR A 130 -10.14 8.54 24.62
N GLU A 131 -11.26 8.28 25.29
CA GLU A 131 -11.98 7.03 25.19
C GLU A 131 -12.83 6.98 23.91
N VAL A 132 -12.81 5.84 23.24
CA VAL A 132 -13.57 5.60 22.02
C VAL A 132 -14.55 4.46 22.25
N ALA A 133 -15.83 4.70 21.96
CA ALA A 133 -16.90 3.72 22.02
C ALA A 133 -17.17 3.12 20.64
N PHE A 134 -17.25 1.80 20.55
CA PHE A 134 -17.47 1.07 19.30
C PHE A 134 -18.28 -0.21 19.54
N THR A 135 -18.80 -0.79 18.47
CA THR A 135 -19.61 -2.02 18.54
C THR A 135 -18.97 -3.12 17.73
N VAL A 136 -18.86 -4.31 18.34
CA VAL A 136 -18.42 -5.54 17.68
C VAL A 136 -19.64 -6.40 17.41
N LEU A 137 -19.84 -6.77 16.16
CA LEU A 137 -20.93 -7.65 15.74
C LEU A 137 -20.50 -9.11 15.79
N SER A 138 -21.49 -10.00 15.95
CA SER A 138 -21.31 -11.41 15.67
C SER A 138 -21.00 -11.63 14.18
N ASP A 139 -20.40 -12.77 13.83
CA ASP A 139 -20.12 -13.11 12.43
C ASP A 139 -21.39 -13.10 11.56
N GLU A 140 -22.51 -13.56 12.11
CA GLU A 140 -23.81 -13.59 11.43
C GLU A 140 -24.37 -12.18 11.24
N ASP A 141 -24.36 -11.35 12.29
CA ASP A 141 -24.89 -9.98 12.23
C ASP A 141 -24.03 -9.08 11.33
N PHE A 142 -22.71 -9.25 11.35
CA PHE A 142 -21.81 -8.52 10.45
C PHE A 142 -22.07 -8.88 8.99
N ALA A 143 -22.25 -10.18 8.69
CA ALA A 143 -22.59 -10.62 7.34
C ALA A 143 -23.97 -10.11 6.89
N ALA A 144 -24.96 -10.10 7.80
CA ALA A 144 -26.28 -9.54 7.55
C ALA A 144 -26.23 -8.02 7.29
N SER A 145 -25.43 -7.29 8.08
CA SER A 145 -25.21 -5.85 7.91
C SER A 145 -24.58 -5.52 6.56
N LEU A 146 -23.52 -6.23 6.16
CA LEU A 146 -22.89 -6.06 4.83
C LEU A 146 -23.86 -6.39 3.69
N LYS A 147 -24.69 -7.44 3.86
CA LYS A 147 -25.71 -7.80 2.87
C LYS A 147 -26.76 -6.70 2.75
N GLN A 148 -27.21 -6.13 3.86
CA GLN A 148 -28.19 -5.05 3.87
C GLN A 148 -27.61 -3.78 3.23
N GLN A 149 -26.40 -3.39 3.59
CA GLN A 149 -25.70 -2.26 2.99
C GLN A 149 -25.60 -2.42 1.47
N ARG A 150 -25.23 -3.61 0.97
CA ARG A 150 -25.22 -3.90 -0.46
C ARG A 150 -26.60 -3.75 -1.10
N LEU A 151 -27.68 -4.17 -0.43
CA LEU A 151 -29.04 -4.02 -0.94
C LEU A 151 -29.46 -2.54 -0.99
N ASP A 152 -29.08 -1.76 0.02
CA ASP A 152 -29.36 -0.33 0.09
C ASP A 152 -28.59 0.44 -1.00
N ASP A 153 -27.32 0.11 -1.23
CA ASP A 153 -26.51 0.66 -2.33
C ASP A 153 -27.15 0.31 -3.69
N LEU A 154 -27.58 -0.94 -3.88
CA LEU A 154 -28.28 -1.35 -5.11
C LEU A 154 -29.62 -0.63 -5.29
N ALA A 155 -30.34 -0.31 -4.21
CA ALA A 155 -31.57 0.46 -4.27
C ALA A 155 -31.32 1.93 -4.61
N LEU A 156 -30.18 2.50 -4.19
CA LEU A 156 -29.79 3.88 -4.43
C LEU A 156 -29.23 4.12 -5.84
N TYR A 157 -28.38 3.21 -6.33
CA TYR A 157 -27.70 3.33 -7.62
C TYR A 157 -28.38 2.56 -8.76
N GLY A 158 -29.42 1.78 -8.46
CA GLY A 158 -30.33 1.17 -9.44
C GLY A 158 -29.87 -0.19 -10.03
N PRO A 159 -30.79 -0.92 -10.70
CA PRO A 159 -30.53 -2.24 -11.29
C PRO A 159 -29.61 -2.23 -12.53
N GLU A 160 -29.25 -1.07 -13.08
CA GLU A 160 -28.31 -0.95 -14.21
C GLU A 160 -26.92 -1.53 -13.88
N ILE A 161 -26.53 -1.52 -12.60
CA ILE A 161 -25.29 -2.13 -12.12
C ILE A 161 -25.25 -3.64 -12.41
N ARG A 162 -26.38 -4.36 -12.27
CA ARG A 162 -26.43 -5.83 -12.49
C ARG A 162 -26.16 -6.24 -13.93
N GLU A 163 -26.46 -5.38 -14.91
CA GLU A 163 -26.17 -5.69 -16.31
C GLU A 163 -24.68 -5.48 -16.63
N THR A 164 -24.02 -4.54 -15.95
CA THR A 164 -22.60 -4.23 -16.12
C THR A 164 -21.63 -5.08 -15.29
N GLU A 165 -22.07 -5.64 -14.16
CA GLU A 165 -21.19 -6.34 -13.20
C GLU A 165 -20.52 -7.62 -13.74
N ASN A 166 -21.09 -8.26 -14.77
CA ASN A 166 -20.52 -9.46 -15.40
C ASN A 166 -20.15 -9.26 -16.87
N MET A 167 -20.15 -8.01 -17.33
CA MET A 167 -19.96 -7.70 -18.73
C MET A 167 -18.48 -7.80 -19.09
N ASN A 168 -18.15 -8.72 -19.99
CA ASN A 168 -16.77 -8.80 -20.48
C ASN A 168 -16.47 -7.65 -21.47
N ILE A 169 -15.19 -7.43 -21.77
CA ILE A 169 -14.75 -6.33 -22.63
C ILE A 169 -15.41 -6.32 -24.02
N VAL A 170 -15.72 -7.50 -24.58
CA VAL A 170 -16.35 -7.64 -25.89
C VAL A 170 -17.83 -7.28 -25.82
N GLU A 171 -18.55 -7.74 -24.80
CA GLU A 171 -19.96 -7.36 -24.56
C GLU A 171 -20.10 -5.87 -24.34
N TRP A 172 -19.22 -5.28 -23.54
CA TRP A 172 -19.16 -3.84 -23.33
C TRP A 172 -18.93 -3.10 -24.65
N PHE A 173 -17.96 -3.53 -25.46
CA PHE A 173 -17.69 -2.95 -26.77
C PHE A 173 -18.91 -3.03 -27.72
N ARG A 174 -19.60 -4.18 -27.76
CA ARG A 174 -20.81 -4.35 -28.58
C ARG A 174 -21.93 -3.40 -28.16
N LEU A 175 -22.17 -3.25 -26.86
CA LEU A 175 -23.22 -2.37 -26.36
C LEU A 175 -22.94 -0.91 -26.71
N GLN A 176 -21.71 -0.44 -26.51
CA GLN A 176 -21.30 0.92 -26.88
C GLN A 176 -21.46 1.18 -28.39
N ASN A 177 -21.19 0.18 -29.24
CA ASN A 177 -21.41 0.31 -30.69
C ASN A 177 -22.89 0.24 -31.09
N SER A 178 -23.73 -0.47 -30.32
CA SER A 178 -25.17 -0.58 -30.59
C SER A 178 -25.93 0.70 -30.22
N GLU A 179 -25.49 1.42 -29.19
CA GLU A 179 -26.05 2.72 -28.80
C GLU A 179 -25.50 3.88 -29.66
N GLY A 180 -24.34 3.68 -30.31
CA GLY A 180 -23.61 4.67 -31.10
C GLY A 180 -23.90 4.70 -32.60
N GLY A 181 -25.08 4.27 -33.05
CA GLY A 181 -25.48 4.22 -34.46
C GLY A 181 -25.58 5.58 -35.15
N SER A 182 -24.44 6.24 -35.42
CA SER A 182 -24.15 7.17 -36.54
C SER A 182 -22.99 8.11 -36.19
N LYS A 183 -21.75 7.61 -36.11
CA LYS A 183 -20.55 8.35 -36.51
C LYS A 183 -19.53 7.38 -37.09
N THR A 184 -19.37 7.42 -38.40
CA THR A 184 -18.35 6.75 -39.23
C THR A 184 -17.02 6.57 -38.48
N ALA A 185 -16.62 5.31 -38.29
CA ALA A 185 -15.29 4.93 -37.85
C ALA A 185 -14.28 5.29 -38.93
N ASN A 186 -13.65 6.46 -38.81
CA ASN A 186 -12.44 6.76 -39.56
C ASN A 186 -11.31 5.94 -38.93
N TYR A 187 -10.90 4.88 -39.62
CA TYR A 187 -9.64 4.18 -39.37
C TYR A 187 -8.49 5.20 -39.56
N VAL A 188 -7.75 5.48 -38.48
CA VAL A 188 -6.47 6.17 -38.56
C VAL A 188 -5.39 5.11 -38.42
N THR A 189 -4.83 4.70 -39.55
CA THR A 189 -3.57 3.95 -39.60
C THR A 189 -2.45 4.87 -39.14
N HIS A 190 -1.75 4.52 -38.06
CA HIS A 190 -0.49 5.15 -37.71
C HIS A 190 0.60 4.55 -38.61
N GLU A 191 1.09 5.32 -39.59
CA GLU A 191 2.36 5.00 -40.26
C GLU A 191 3.50 5.25 -39.26
N VAL A 192 4.27 4.19 -38.97
CA VAL A 192 5.46 4.25 -38.11
C VAL A 192 6.65 4.56 -39.01
N ASP A 193 7.33 5.68 -38.79
CA ASP A 193 8.61 5.99 -39.44
C ASP A 193 9.70 5.06 -38.86
N PRO A 194 10.29 4.16 -39.66
CA PRO A 194 11.28 3.19 -39.19
C PRO A 194 12.62 3.82 -38.76
N ALA A 195 12.82 5.13 -38.96
CA ALA A 195 14.06 5.82 -38.59
C ALA A 195 14.06 6.44 -37.18
N THR A 196 12.89 6.67 -36.56
CA THR A 196 12.80 7.42 -35.29
C THR A 196 12.10 6.68 -34.15
N GLY A 197 11.26 5.68 -34.41
CA GLY A 197 10.67 4.85 -33.34
C GLY A 197 9.75 5.57 -32.35
N ASP A 198 9.37 6.83 -32.60
CA ASP A 198 8.52 7.60 -31.67
C ASP A 198 7.03 7.27 -31.83
N THR A 199 6.46 6.58 -30.83
CA THR A 199 5.00 6.52 -30.63
C THR A 199 4.57 7.66 -29.71
N ALA A 200 4.43 8.87 -30.25
CA ALA A 200 3.87 9.99 -29.49
C ALA A 200 2.34 9.86 -29.34
N ALA A 201 1.89 8.92 -28.50
CA ALA A 201 0.56 8.98 -27.92
C ALA A 201 0.54 10.14 -26.91
N LYS A 202 0.14 11.33 -27.36
CA LYS A 202 -0.13 12.45 -26.46
C LYS A 202 -1.33 12.11 -25.59
N LEU A 203 -1.08 11.74 -24.33
CA LEU A 203 -2.08 11.69 -23.27
C LEU A 203 -2.81 13.05 -23.20
N PRO A 204 -4.15 13.09 -23.25
CA PRO A 204 -4.88 14.34 -23.07
C PRO A 204 -4.97 14.68 -21.58
N ASN A 205 -4.58 15.91 -21.24
CA ASN A 205 -4.72 16.59 -19.94
C ASN A 205 -3.72 16.26 -18.81
N SER A 206 -2.42 16.35 -19.07
CA SER A 206 -1.51 16.90 -18.06
C SER A 206 -0.60 17.94 -18.71
N SER A 207 -0.57 19.15 -18.16
CA SER A 207 0.47 20.12 -18.51
C SER A 207 1.85 19.44 -18.42
N PRO A 208 2.69 19.45 -19.47
CA PRO A 208 3.91 18.64 -19.55
C PRO A 208 5.01 18.95 -18.51
N THR A 209 4.78 19.90 -17.60
CA THR A 209 5.82 20.51 -16.77
C THR A 209 5.94 19.91 -15.38
N ASN A 210 4.86 19.40 -14.78
CA ASN A 210 4.89 18.91 -13.40
C ASN A 210 4.85 17.37 -13.34
N PRO A 211 5.90 16.71 -12.81
CA PRO A 211 5.87 15.27 -12.59
C PRO A 211 4.87 14.93 -11.48
N PRO A 212 4.23 13.74 -11.54
CA PRO A 212 3.36 13.30 -10.46
C PRO A 212 4.16 13.04 -9.18
N LEU A 213 3.52 13.18 -8.02
CA LEU A 213 4.09 12.72 -6.75
C LEU A 213 4.18 11.19 -6.75
N LEU A 214 3.10 10.52 -7.19
CA LEU A 214 2.97 9.07 -7.12
C LEU A 214 2.48 8.50 -8.46
N VAL A 215 3.15 7.45 -8.94
CA VAL A 215 2.68 6.61 -10.05
C VAL A 215 2.29 5.24 -9.48
N ILE A 216 1.04 4.83 -9.67
CA ILE A 216 0.51 3.53 -9.25
C ILE A 216 0.38 2.64 -10.49
N GLY A 217 1.22 1.61 -10.58
CA GLY A 217 1.13 0.54 -11.58
C GLY A 217 0.25 -0.60 -11.09
N VAL A 218 -0.95 -0.73 -11.67
CA VAL A 218 -1.87 -1.83 -11.35
C VAL A 218 -1.58 -2.99 -12.30
N LYS A 219 -1.04 -4.09 -11.76
CA LYS A 219 -0.88 -5.35 -12.51
C LYS A 219 -2.26 -5.90 -12.84
N THR A 220 -2.56 -6.00 -14.13
CA THR A 220 -3.87 -6.47 -14.59
C THR A 220 -3.72 -7.46 -15.74
N ARG A 221 -4.75 -8.27 -15.96
CA ARG A 221 -4.85 -9.09 -17.18
C ARG A 221 -5.50 -8.31 -18.30
N VAL A 222 -4.93 -8.35 -19.50
CA VAL A 222 -5.40 -7.51 -20.61
C VAL A 222 -6.87 -7.75 -20.97
N ILE A 223 -7.30 -9.01 -21.06
CA ILE A 223 -8.70 -9.38 -21.37
C ILE A 223 -9.51 -9.59 -20.08
N ALA A 224 -9.11 -10.57 -19.25
CA ALA A 224 -9.88 -10.98 -18.08
C ALA A 224 -9.91 -9.96 -16.94
N GLY A 225 -9.00 -8.97 -16.95
CA GLY A 225 -8.91 -7.92 -15.93
C GLY A 225 -9.84 -6.73 -16.18
N PHE A 226 -10.61 -6.72 -17.27
CA PHE A 226 -11.45 -5.58 -17.65
C PHE A 226 -12.36 -5.08 -16.53
N LEU A 227 -13.10 -5.98 -15.87
CA LEU A 227 -14.01 -5.61 -14.79
C LEU A 227 -13.27 -5.01 -13.59
N PHE A 228 -12.09 -5.53 -13.24
CA PHE A 228 -11.26 -4.94 -12.18
C PHE A 228 -10.82 -3.53 -12.54
N ARG A 229 -10.41 -3.29 -13.80
CA ARG A 229 -10.06 -1.95 -14.26
C ARG A 229 -11.24 -0.98 -14.17
N GLN A 230 -12.44 -1.41 -14.58
CA GLN A 230 -13.63 -0.56 -14.47
C GLN A 230 -13.98 -0.27 -13.01
N ALA A 231 -13.94 -1.28 -12.14
CA ALA A 231 -14.17 -1.09 -10.71
C ALA A 231 -13.17 -0.07 -10.14
N ILE A 232 -11.88 -0.18 -10.47
CA ILE A 232 -10.84 0.76 -10.03
C ILE A 232 -11.13 2.18 -10.52
N ARG A 233 -11.43 2.35 -11.83
CA ARG A 233 -11.77 3.66 -12.43
C ARG A 233 -13.04 4.28 -11.85
N GLN A 234 -13.99 3.47 -11.39
CA GLN A 234 -15.25 3.92 -10.80
C GLN A 234 -15.16 4.13 -9.29
N THR A 235 -14.10 3.66 -8.63
CA THR A 235 -13.93 3.73 -7.17
C THR A 235 -12.73 4.58 -6.79
N TRP A 236 -11.64 3.97 -6.35
CA TRP A 236 -10.52 4.66 -5.74
C TRP A 236 -9.60 5.38 -6.73
N ALA A 237 -9.68 5.06 -8.02
CA ALA A 237 -9.00 5.79 -9.09
C ALA A 237 -9.97 6.64 -9.94
N SER A 238 -11.16 6.96 -9.41
CA SER A 238 -12.08 7.88 -10.09
C SER A 238 -11.49 9.28 -10.18
N LYS A 239 -11.92 10.05 -11.18
CA LYS A 239 -11.46 11.44 -11.36
C LYS A 239 -11.74 12.33 -10.15
N ASP A 240 -12.81 12.03 -9.41
CA ASP A 240 -13.22 12.81 -8.23
C ASP A 240 -12.43 12.43 -6.99
N ASN A 241 -11.97 11.18 -6.88
CA ASN A 241 -11.24 10.67 -5.72
C ASN A 241 -9.71 10.71 -5.90
N LEU A 242 -9.21 10.72 -7.14
CA LEU A 242 -7.79 10.63 -7.41
C LEU A 242 -7.13 12.02 -7.35
N PRO A 243 -6.14 12.25 -6.48
CA PRO A 243 -5.43 13.53 -6.43
C PRO A 243 -4.74 13.85 -7.75
N SER A 244 -4.71 15.13 -8.12
CA SER A 244 -4.13 15.59 -9.40
C SER A 244 -2.63 15.27 -9.59
N ASN A 245 -1.90 15.02 -8.49
CA ASN A 245 -0.50 14.62 -8.48
C ASN A 245 -0.30 13.09 -8.38
N VAL A 246 -1.36 12.29 -8.48
CA VAL A 246 -1.31 10.83 -8.54
C VAL A 246 -1.70 10.37 -9.95
N ARG A 247 -0.97 9.38 -10.47
CA ARG A 247 -1.27 8.77 -11.78
C ARG A 247 -1.44 7.27 -11.62
N VAL A 248 -2.56 6.74 -12.09
CA VAL A 248 -2.84 5.30 -12.12
C VAL A 248 -2.66 4.80 -13.54
N LEU A 249 -1.86 3.75 -13.71
CA LEU A 249 -1.60 3.10 -15.00
C LEU A 249 -1.84 1.59 -14.84
N PHE A 250 -2.59 1.02 -15.77
CA PHE A 250 -2.85 -0.42 -15.81
C PHE A 250 -1.73 -1.10 -16.60
N ALA A 251 -0.88 -1.82 -15.88
CA ALA A 251 0.20 -2.61 -16.45
C ALA A 251 -0.34 -3.96 -16.95
N ALA A 252 -0.62 -4.03 -18.26
CA ALA A 252 -1.04 -5.24 -18.94
C ALA A 252 0.05 -5.71 -19.91
N CYS A 253 0.18 -7.02 -20.08
CA CYS A 253 1.09 -7.55 -21.09
C CYS A 253 0.51 -7.40 -22.50
N ARG A 254 1.30 -7.80 -23.50
CA ARG A 254 0.87 -7.79 -24.90
C ARG A 254 -0.43 -8.58 -25.09
N ILE A 255 -1.25 -8.10 -26.02
CA ILE A 255 -2.47 -8.81 -26.42
C ILE A 255 -2.05 -10.17 -27.01
N PRO A 256 -2.64 -11.30 -26.56
CA PRO A 256 -2.31 -12.63 -27.08
C PRO A 256 -2.39 -12.67 -28.61
N VAL A 257 -1.46 -13.39 -29.25
CA VAL A 257 -1.39 -13.46 -30.73
C VAL A 257 -2.68 -14.08 -31.30
N ASP A 258 -3.24 -15.04 -30.59
CA ASP A 258 -4.47 -15.77 -30.92
C ASP A 258 -5.77 -15.02 -30.53
N ALA A 259 -5.68 -13.83 -29.95
CA ALA A 259 -6.85 -13.01 -29.67
C ALA A 259 -7.59 -12.64 -30.97
N SER A 260 -8.92 -12.79 -30.96
CA SER A 260 -9.77 -12.44 -32.10
C SER A 260 -9.69 -10.95 -32.42
N GLU A 261 -9.97 -10.60 -33.68
CA GLU A 261 -10.01 -9.20 -34.11
C GLU A 261 -11.02 -8.38 -33.30
N GLU A 262 -12.15 -8.97 -32.92
CA GLU A 262 -13.14 -8.31 -32.08
C GLU A 262 -12.60 -8.00 -30.67
N VAL A 263 -11.81 -8.89 -30.08
CA VAL A 263 -11.13 -8.63 -28.80
C VAL A 263 -10.12 -7.50 -28.94
N ARG A 264 -9.33 -7.48 -30.02
CA ARG A 264 -8.38 -6.39 -30.30
C ARG A 264 -9.08 -5.05 -30.43
N GLN A 265 -10.21 -5.01 -31.14
CA GLN A 265 -11.04 -3.82 -31.28
C GLN A 265 -11.63 -3.37 -29.95
N ALA A 266 -12.09 -4.31 -29.12
CA ALA A 266 -12.62 -3.99 -27.80
C ALA A 266 -11.55 -3.40 -26.86
N ILE A 267 -10.32 -3.94 -26.87
CA ILE A 267 -9.18 -3.40 -26.11
C ILE A 267 -8.79 -2.00 -26.62
N ALA A 268 -8.69 -1.82 -27.94
CA ALA A 268 -8.38 -0.52 -28.53
C ALA A 268 -9.49 0.51 -28.22
N HIS A 269 -10.75 0.08 -28.17
CA HIS A 269 -11.87 0.92 -27.76
C HIS A 269 -11.75 1.34 -26.30
N GLU A 270 -11.39 0.42 -25.40
CA GLU A 270 -11.12 0.76 -23.99
C GLU A 270 -10.01 1.80 -23.86
N GLN A 271 -8.86 1.59 -24.51
CA GLN A 271 -7.73 2.54 -24.48
C GLN A 271 -8.15 3.93 -24.96
N LYS A 272 -8.99 3.99 -26.01
CA LYS A 272 -9.52 5.24 -26.56
C LYS A 272 -10.47 5.94 -25.58
N VAL A 273 -11.37 5.21 -24.92
CA VAL A 273 -12.35 5.77 -23.98
C VAL A 273 -11.66 6.35 -22.74
N TYR A 274 -10.63 5.67 -22.22
CA TYR A 274 -10.00 6.02 -20.94
C TYR A 274 -8.66 6.76 -21.06
N GLY A 275 -8.25 7.15 -22.28
CA GLY A 275 -7.11 8.05 -22.48
C GLY A 275 -5.75 7.40 -22.27
N SER A 276 -5.60 6.15 -22.72
CA SER A 276 -4.34 5.40 -22.71
C SER A 276 -3.75 5.12 -21.32
N ASP A 277 -4.61 4.95 -20.30
CA ASP A 277 -4.23 4.46 -18.98
C ASP A 277 -3.85 2.96 -18.99
N LEU A 278 -4.32 2.21 -19.99
CA LEU A 278 -4.02 0.80 -20.22
C LEU A 278 -2.77 0.61 -21.09
N LEU A 279 -1.68 0.21 -20.43
CA LEU A 279 -0.40 -0.11 -21.06
C LEU A 279 -0.42 -1.56 -21.53
N THR A 280 -0.51 -1.79 -22.85
CA THR A 280 -0.36 -3.14 -23.46
C THR A 280 0.89 -3.23 -24.31
N ASP A 281 1.01 -2.33 -25.28
CA ASP A 281 1.98 -2.46 -26.37
C ASP A 281 3.38 -1.98 -25.97
N VAL A 282 3.46 -1.22 -24.88
CA VAL A 282 4.72 -0.70 -24.32
C VAL A 282 5.39 -1.65 -23.33
N LEU A 283 4.68 -2.70 -22.87
CA LEU A 283 5.22 -3.68 -21.92
C LEU A 283 5.53 -4.99 -22.66
N ASP A 284 6.82 -5.28 -22.86
CA ASP A 284 7.24 -6.52 -23.55
C ASP A 284 7.20 -7.74 -22.61
N CYS A 285 5.97 -8.18 -22.33
CA CYS A 285 5.70 -9.37 -21.53
C CYS A 285 4.55 -10.19 -22.12
N GLU A 286 4.46 -11.43 -21.69
CA GLU A 286 3.33 -12.34 -21.92
C GLU A 286 2.59 -12.54 -20.60
N ASP A 287 1.26 -12.64 -20.67
CA ASP A 287 0.42 -12.66 -19.48
C ASP A 287 0.31 -14.08 -18.89
N SER A 288 1.04 -14.34 -17.81
CA SER A 288 0.93 -15.57 -17.03
C SER A 288 1.27 -15.30 -15.57
N TYR A 289 0.84 -16.18 -14.67
CA TYR A 289 1.22 -16.05 -13.26
C TYR A 289 2.75 -16.14 -13.08
N ALA A 290 3.41 -17.04 -13.81
CA ALA A 290 4.86 -17.25 -13.75
C ALA A 290 5.66 -16.05 -14.29
N SER A 291 5.08 -15.24 -15.17
CA SER A 291 5.71 -14.06 -15.78
C SER A 291 5.35 -12.74 -15.08
N LEU A 292 4.69 -12.78 -13.93
CA LEU A 292 4.41 -11.56 -13.14
C LEU A 292 5.67 -10.74 -12.83
N PRO A 293 6.83 -11.31 -12.47
CA PRO A 293 8.05 -10.54 -12.27
C PRO A 293 8.48 -9.78 -13.55
N GLN A 294 8.31 -10.40 -14.72
CA GLN A 294 8.61 -9.78 -16.01
C GLN A 294 7.67 -8.59 -16.26
N LYS A 295 6.35 -8.74 -16.01
CA LYS A 295 5.39 -7.62 -16.11
C LYS A 295 5.78 -6.43 -15.22
N VAL A 296 6.19 -6.68 -13.98
CA VAL A 296 6.65 -5.63 -13.05
C VAL A 296 7.93 -4.98 -13.57
N LYS A 297 8.89 -5.77 -14.05
CA LYS A 297 10.14 -5.27 -14.61
C LYS A 297 9.89 -4.35 -15.81
N GLU A 298 9.04 -4.75 -16.75
CA GLU A 298 8.71 -3.94 -17.93
C GLU A 298 7.98 -2.65 -17.54
N PHE A 299 7.06 -2.70 -16.56
CA PHE A 299 6.39 -1.49 -16.07
C PHE A 299 7.38 -0.50 -15.43
N LEU A 300 8.28 -0.98 -14.57
CA LEU A 300 9.30 -0.13 -13.96
C LEU A 300 10.27 0.44 -15.00
N TYR A 301 10.62 -0.36 -16.03
CA TYR A 301 11.41 0.11 -17.15
C TYR A 301 10.70 1.23 -17.93
N PHE A 302 9.41 1.07 -18.24
CA PHE A 302 8.58 2.10 -18.86
C PHE A 302 8.56 3.40 -18.03
N VAL A 303 8.29 3.31 -16.73
CA VAL A 303 8.29 4.48 -15.83
C VAL A 303 9.66 5.14 -15.78
N GLY A 304 10.75 4.36 -15.70
CA GLY A 304 12.11 4.88 -15.62
C GLY A 304 12.63 5.53 -16.91
N THR A 305 12.04 5.19 -18.06
CA THR A 305 12.44 5.71 -19.37
C THR A 305 11.57 6.88 -19.84
N ASP A 306 10.32 6.96 -19.40
CA ASP A 306 9.44 8.07 -19.73
C ASP A 306 9.93 9.42 -19.17
N HIS A 307 9.88 10.47 -19.99
CA HIS A 307 10.43 11.79 -19.63
C HIS A 307 9.74 12.48 -18.45
N VAL A 308 8.46 12.19 -18.19
CA VAL A 308 7.66 12.77 -17.11
C VAL A 308 7.63 11.82 -15.92
N LEU A 309 7.33 10.54 -16.12
CA LEU A 309 7.14 9.57 -15.04
C LEU A 309 8.45 9.23 -14.34
N ARG A 310 9.61 9.28 -15.01
CA ARG A 310 10.92 9.08 -14.36
C ARG A 310 11.26 10.11 -13.28
N ARG A 311 10.53 11.23 -13.27
CA ARG A 311 10.66 12.31 -12.28
C ARG A 311 9.59 12.21 -11.18
N ALA A 312 8.80 11.14 -11.15
CA ALA A 312 7.86 10.91 -10.08
C ALA A 312 8.59 10.76 -8.74
N GLY A 313 7.96 11.25 -7.65
CA GLY A 313 8.52 11.10 -6.31
C GLY A 313 8.54 9.64 -5.85
N TYR A 314 7.47 8.90 -6.18
CA TYR A 314 7.27 7.52 -5.78
C TYR A 314 6.62 6.69 -6.88
N VAL A 315 6.91 5.39 -6.87
CA VAL A 315 6.25 4.39 -7.71
C VAL A 315 5.71 3.29 -6.81
N MET A 316 4.42 3.00 -6.94
CA MET A 316 3.74 1.90 -6.25
C MET A 316 3.33 0.85 -7.27
N ILE A 317 3.48 -0.43 -6.92
CA ILE A 317 2.94 -1.55 -7.69
C ILE A 317 1.81 -2.19 -6.89
N ALA A 318 0.67 -2.40 -7.54
CA ALA A 318 -0.55 -2.92 -6.94
C ALA A 318 -1.12 -4.08 -7.77
N ASP A 319 -1.90 -4.97 -7.15
CA ASP A 319 -2.71 -5.96 -7.87
C ASP A 319 -4.07 -5.37 -8.26
N GLU A 320 -4.71 -5.93 -9.28
CA GLU A 320 -6.04 -5.47 -9.75
C GLU A 320 -7.18 -5.72 -8.74
N ASP A 321 -6.94 -6.51 -7.70
CA ASP A 321 -7.90 -6.87 -6.65
C ASP A 321 -7.67 -6.13 -5.32
N VAL A 322 -6.91 -5.04 -5.33
CA VAL A 322 -6.68 -4.20 -4.14
C VAL A 322 -7.46 -2.89 -4.18
N TYR A 323 -7.74 -2.37 -2.99
CA TYR A 323 -8.26 -1.02 -2.78
C TYR A 323 -7.16 -0.12 -2.21
N VAL A 324 -7.01 1.09 -2.74
CA VAL A 324 -6.00 2.06 -2.30
C VAL A 324 -6.68 3.37 -1.91
N ARG A 325 -6.47 3.86 -0.67
CA ARG A 325 -6.80 5.25 -0.31
C ARG A 325 -5.74 6.19 -0.89
N ALA A 326 -5.82 6.45 -2.19
CA ALA A 326 -4.78 7.15 -2.94
C ALA A 326 -4.57 8.60 -2.47
N ASP A 327 -5.64 9.24 -2.00
CA ASP A 327 -5.65 10.57 -1.37
C ASP A 327 -4.82 10.60 -0.09
N VAL A 328 -5.20 9.79 0.90
CA VAL A 328 -4.52 9.71 2.20
C VAL A 328 -3.07 9.28 2.01
N PHE A 329 -2.83 8.32 1.12
CA PHE A 329 -1.48 7.83 0.87
C PHE A 329 -0.59 8.89 0.21
N ALA A 330 -1.10 9.66 -0.75
CA ALA A 330 -0.37 10.76 -1.37
C ALA A 330 -0.04 11.87 -0.36
N GLU A 331 -0.97 12.21 0.54
CA GLU A 331 -0.73 13.18 1.62
C GLU A 331 0.39 12.73 2.56
N GLN A 332 0.38 11.45 2.96
CA GLN A 332 1.42 10.87 3.81
C GLN A 332 2.80 10.90 3.12
N LEU A 333 2.86 10.51 1.85
CA LEU A 333 4.10 10.57 1.07
C LEU A 333 4.62 12.01 0.92
N ALA A 334 3.73 12.99 0.73
CA ALA A 334 4.11 14.39 0.68
C ALA A 334 4.69 14.88 2.03
N ALA A 335 4.11 14.45 3.15
CA ALA A 335 4.55 14.81 4.50
C ALA A 335 5.92 14.22 4.86
N LEU A 336 6.28 13.05 4.32
CA LEU A 336 7.60 12.43 4.53
C LEU A 336 8.75 13.19 3.83
N GLY A 337 8.44 14.07 2.87
CA GLY A 337 9.44 14.74 2.04
C GLY A 337 10.15 13.77 1.08
N PRO A 338 11.13 14.23 0.28
CA PRO A 338 11.81 13.40 -0.71
C PRO A 338 12.71 12.37 -0.03
N LEU A 339 12.16 11.19 0.25
CA LEU A 339 12.93 10.05 0.75
C LEU A 339 13.72 9.42 -0.40
N THR A 340 15.03 9.32 -0.24
CA THR A 340 15.89 8.51 -1.11
C THR A 340 15.90 7.08 -0.61
N ASP A 341 15.94 6.11 -1.52
CA ASP A 341 16.07 4.67 -1.21
C ASP A 341 14.93 4.08 -0.37
N LEU A 342 13.73 4.67 -0.42
CA LEU A 342 12.53 4.10 0.21
C LEU A 342 12.05 2.85 -0.54
N TYR A 343 12.04 1.72 0.15
CA TYR A 343 11.31 0.52 -0.24
C TYR A 343 10.37 0.13 0.90
N ALA A 344 9.07 0.25 0.69
CA ALA A 344 8.06 0.07 1.73
C ALA A 344 6.94 -0.87 1.27
N GLY A 345 6.35 -1.56 2.24
CA GLY A 345 5.23 -2.46 2.07
C GLY A 345 5.13 -3.40 3.28
N HIS A 346 4.30 -4.43 3.19
CA HIS A 346 4.24 -5.43 4.25
C HIS A 346 5.46 -6.35 4.16
N VAL A 347 6.45 -6.10 5.02
CA VAL A 347 7.64 -6.94 5.17
C VAL A 347 7.46 -7.77 6.43
N LYS A 348 7.61 -9.09 6.32
CA LYS A 348 7.52 -9.98 7.47
C LYS A 348 8.76 -9.81 8.34
N GLU A 349 8.59 -9.31 9.56
CA GLU A 349 9.67 -9.25 10.55
C GLU A 349 9.89 -10.62 11.21
N GLY A 350 11.16 -10.96 11.49
CA GLY A 350 11.54 -12.05 12.38
C GLY A 350 11.39 -13.49 11.86
N ASN A 351 10.92 -13.71 10.64
CA ASN A 351 10.86 -15.05 10.03
C ASN A 351 11.31 -15.00 8.58
N ALA A 352 12.30 -15.83 8.22
CA ALA A 352 12.69 -16.04 6.83
C ALA A 352 11.49 -16.46 5.98
N PHE A 353 11.35 -15.89 4.79
CA PHE A 353 10.47 -16.44 3.77
C PHE A 353 11.19 -17.61 3.13
N LEU A 354 10.65 -18.81 3.32
CA LEU A 354 11.21 -20.03 2.73
C LEU A 354 10.57 -20.27 1.36
N PRO A 355 11.35 -20.64 0.34
CA PRO A 355 10.80 -21.17 -0.90
C PRO A 355 9.92 -22.38 -0.63
N GLU A 356 8.72 -22.39 -1.21
CA GLU A 356 7.83 -23.53 -1.13
C GLU A 356 8.40 -24.69 -1.97
N ARG A 357 8.75 -25.80 -1.32
CA ARG A 357 9.42 -26.94 -1.98
C ARG A 357 8.47 -28.08 -2.34
N ASP A 358 7.20 -28.01 -1.94
CA ASP A 358 6.20 -29.02 -2.31
C ASP A 358 5.62 -28.74 -3.71
N PRO A 359 5.80 -29.63 -4.70
CA PRO A 359 5.26 -29.47 -6.06
C PRO A 359 3.74 -29.34 -6.14
N GLN A 360 3.00 -29.72 -5.10
CA GLN A 360 1.54 -29.62 -5.06
C GLN A 360 1.05 -28.23 -4.63
N ARG A 361 1.96 -27.36 -4.15
CA ARG A 361 1.61 -26.04 -3.64
C ARG A 361 1.71 -24.99 -4.74
N ARG A 362 0.82 -23.99 -4.68
CA ARG A 362 0.69 -22.92 -5.70
C ARG A 362 1.99 -22.16 -5.96
N TYR A 363 2.84 -22.00 -4.94
CA TYR A 363 4.08 -21.22 -5.02
C TYR A 363 5.33 -22.09 -5.10
N TYR A 364 5.21 -23.35 -5.53
CA TYR A 364 6.33 -24.27 -5.67
C TYR A 364 7.50 -23.64 -6.44
N LEU A 365 8.67 -23.63 -5.80
CA LEU A 365 9.93 -23.17 -6.36
C LEU A 365 10.99 -24.25 -6.14
N PRO A 366 11.39 -25.01 -7.18
CA PRO A 366 12.38 -26.07 -7.05
C PRO A 366 13.75 -25.51 -6.67
N GLU A 367 14.52 -26.31 -5.93
CA GLU A 367 15.90 -25.99 -5.54
C GLU A 367 16.82 -25.78 -6.75
N SER A 368 16.55 -26.49 -7.86
CA SER A 368 17.28 -26.31 -9.11
C SER A 368 17.12 -24.93 -9.75
N VAL A 369 16.03 -24.20 -9.43
CA VAL A 369 15.78 -22.83 -9.92
C VAL A 369 16.23 -21.80 -8.88
N TYR A 370 16.00 -22.08 -7.59
CA TYR A 370 16.42 -21.21 -6.50
C TYR A 370 17.06 -22.04 -5.38
N PRO A 371 18.41 -22.13 -5.35
CA PRO A 371 19.13 -23.04 -4.46
C PRO A 371 19.28 -22.52 -3.03
N LEU A 372 18.93 -21.26 -2.77
CA LEU A 372 19.01 -20.71 -1.41
C LEU A 372 17.80 -21.17 -0.59
N ASP A 373 18.03 -21.41 0.70
CA ASP A 373 16.99 -21.86 1.63
C ASP A 373 16.02 -20.74 2.03
N GLU A 374 16.40 -19.49 1.84
CA GLU A 374 15.65 -18.31 2.25
C GLU A 374 15.61 -17.27 1.13
N PHE A 375 14.49 -16.53 1.04
CA PHE A 375 14.41 -15.32 0.23
C PHE A 375 15.03 -14.13 0.97
N PRO A 376 15.63 -13.16 0.24
CA PRO A 376 15.97 -11.87 0.85
C PRO A 376 14.69 -11.17 1.35
N PRO A 377 14.78 -10.21 2.28
CA PRO A 377 13.62 -9.42 2.69
C PRO A 377 12.94 -8.75 1.48
N PHE A 378 11.63 -8.89 1.37
CA PHE A 378 10.84 -8.27 0.32
C PHE A 378 9.42 -7.93 0.81
N ALA A 379 8.76 -6.97 0.16
CA ALA A 379 7.38 -6.61 0.47
C ALA A 379 6.42 -7.57 -0.23
N TRP A 380 5.52 -8.22 0.52
CA TRP A 380 4.50 -9.14 0.00
C TRP A 380 3.09 -8.53 0.13
N VAL A 381 2.20 -8.79 -0.82
CA VAL A 381 0.78 -8.39 -0.76
C VAL A 381 -0.04 -9.55 -0.18
N HIS A 382 -0.50 -9.45 1.07
CA HIS A 382 -1.25 -10.54 1.72
C HIS A 382 -2.71 -10.59 1.22
N THR A 383 -3.09 -11.64 0.52
CA THR A 383 -4.41 -11.78 -0.16
C THR A 383 -5.51 -12.48 0.65
N THR A 384 -5.31 -12.84 1.93
CA THR A 384 -6.32 -13.61 2.70
C THR A 384 -7.25 -12.79 3.59
N SER A 385 -7.24 -11.46 3.48
CA SER A 385 -8.30 -10.60 3.99
C SER A 385 -8.07 -9.21 3.42
N CYS A 386 -9.14 -8.44 3.21
CA CYS A 386 -9.05 -6.98 3.12
C CYS A 386 -8.46 -6.46 4.44
N ARG A 387 -7.14 -6.58 4.60
CA ARG A 387 -6.38 -5.95 5.65
C ARG A 387 -6.09 -4.57 5.11
N TRP A 388 -7.00 -3.65 5.43
CA TRP A 388 -6.82 -2.24 5.21
C TRP A 388 -5.42 -1.86 5.74
N MET A 389 -4.50 -1.50 4.87
CA MET A 389 -3.20 -0.86 5.13
C MET A 389 -3.44 0.57 4.65
N TRP A 390 -3.55 1.58 5.50
CA TRP A 390 -2.57 2.15 6.42
C TRP A 390 -3.25 2.64 7.69
#